data_AF-A0A2K5WVU9-F1
#
_entry.id   AF-A0A2K5WVU9-F1
#
_cell.length_a   1.000
_cell.length_b   1.000
_cell.length_c   1.000
_cell.angle_alpha   90.00
_cell.angle_beta   90.00
_cell.angle_gamma   90.00
#
_symmetry.space_group_name_H-M   'P 1'
#
loop_
_entity.id
_entity.type
_entity.pdbx_description
1 polymer ?
#
loop_
_entity_poly.entity_id
_entity_poly.type
_entity_poly.pdbx_seq_one_letter_code
_entity_poly.pdbx_strand_id
1 'polypeptide(L)'
;MHYPIGLLFDLLASSSALPWNITVHFKSFPEKDLLHCPSKDAIEAHFMSCMKEADALKHKSQVINEMQKKDHKQLWMGLQNDRFDQFWAINRKLMEYPAEENGFRYIPFRIYQTTTERPFIQKLFRPVAADGQLHTLGDLLKEVCPSAVDPED
;
A
#
# COMPACT_ATOMS: atom_id res chain seq x y z
N MET A 1 -8.74 -6.38 10.66
CA MET A 1 -8.46 -6.69 9.23
C MET A 1 -7.96 -5.42 8.55
N HIS A 2 -6.66 -5.30 8.31
CA HIS A 2 -6.07 -4.05 7.80
C HIS A 2 -5.12 -4.24 6.60
N TYR A 3 -4.81 -5.48 6.24
CA TYR A 3 -4.11 -5.84 5.02
C TYR A 3 -5.10 -6.02 3.86
N PRO A 4 -4.76 -5.59 2.63
CA PRO A 4 -5.58 -5.86 1.46
C PRO A 4 -5.83 -7.35 1.23
N ILE A 5 -7.01 -7.71 0.73
CA ILE A 5 -7.42 -9.10 0.48
C ILE A 5 -6.43 -9.80 -0.46
N GLY A 6 -6.05 -9.15 -1.57
CA GLY A 6 -5.11 -9.70 -2.55
C GLY A 6 -3.74 -10.01 -1.94
N LEU A 7 -3.23 -9.12 -1.07
CA LEU A 7 -1.96 -9.36 -0.37
C LEU A 7 -2.02 -10.59 0.53
N LEU A 8 -3.10 -10.76 1.29
CA LEU A 8 -3.25 -11.93 2.17
C LEU A 8 -3.33 -13.24 1.37
N PHE A 9 -4.04 -13.23 0.25
CA PHE A 9 -4.11 -14.37 -0.65
C PHE A 9 -2.73 -14.70 -1.26
N ASP A 10 -2.06 -13.70 -1.84
CA ASP A 10 -0.75 -13.87 -2.47
C ASP A 10 0.29 -14.44 -1.50
N LEU A 11 0.28 -13.95 -0.25
CA LEU A 11 1.25 -14.31 0.77
C LEU A 11 0.98 -15.67 1.42
N LEU A 12 -0.29 -16.07 1.58
CA LEU A 12 -0.66 -17.22 2.43
C LEU A 12 -1.29 -18.39 1.68
N ALA A 13 -1.85 -18.16 0.48
CA ALA A 13 -2.70 -19.15 -0.19
C ALA A 13 -2.49 -19.24 -1.72
N SER A 14 -1.61 -18.45 -2.32
CA SER A 14 -1.41 -18.41 -3.78
C SER A 14 -0.96 -19.74 -4.39
N SER A 15 -0.22 -20.56 -3.64
CA SER A 15 0.22 -21.90 -4.05
C SER A 15 -0.83 -22.99 -3.81
N SER A 16 -1.97 -22.65 -3.19
CA SER A 16 -3.06 -23.58 -2.91
C SER A 16 -4.07 -23.62 -4.06
N ALA A 17 -4.81 -24.72 -4.17
CA ALA A 17 -5.89 -24.83 -5.15
C ALA A 17 -7.01 -23.83 -4.83
N LEU A 18 -7.59 -23.23 -5.87
CA LEU A 18 -8.78 -22.39 -5.75
C LEU A 18 -10.04 -23.24 -5.52
N PRO A 19 -11.06 -22.71 -4.82
CA PRO A 19 -11.15 -21.36 -4.24
C PRO A 19 -10.32 -21.16 -2.97
N TRP A 20 -10.11 -19.91 -2.54
CA TRP A 20 -9.44 -19.62 -1.27
C TRP A 20 -10.32 -20.05 -0.07
N ASN A 21 -9.83 -21.01 0.72
CA ASN A 21 -10.54 -21.53 1.88
C ASN A 21 -10.36 -20.62 3.11
N ILE A 22 -11.43 -19.91 3.51
CA ILE A 22 -11.45 -19.04 4.69
C ILE A 22 -12.40 -19.63 5.75
N THR A 23 -11.89 -19.86 6.96
CA THR A 23 -12.70 -20.31 8.11
C THR A 23 -13.21 -19.11 8.91
N VAL A 24 -14.52 -19.07 9.18
CA VAL A 24 -15.16 -17.98 9.94
C VAL A 24 -15.30 -18.36 11.41
N HIS A 25 -14.85 -17.46 12.31
CA HIS A 25 -14.92 -17.63 13.76
C HIS A 25 -15.78 -16.54 14.42
N PHE A 26 -16.56 -16.91 15.43
CA PHE A 26 -17.41 -15.99 16.22
C PHE A 26 -17.07 -15.95 17.72
N LYS A 27 -16.13 -16.78 18.17
CA LYS A 27 -15.71 -16.90 19.57
C LYS A 27 -14.18 -16.97 19.63
N SER A 28 -13.63 -16.71 20.82
CA SER A 28 -12.18 -16.77 21.08
C SER A 28 -11.38 -15.87 20.13
N PHE A 29 -11.75 -14.58 20.07
CA PHE A 29 -11.06 -13.62 19.23
C PHE A 29 -9.56 -13.54 19.61
N PRO A 30 -8.63 -13.67 18.65
CA PRO A 30 -7.21 -13.68 18.94
C PRO A 30 -6.68 -12.25 19.15
N GLU A 31 -6.88 -11.73 20.37
CA GLU A 31 -6.51 -10.35 20.78
C GLU A 31 -5.05 -9.96 20.51
N LYS A 32 -4.14 -10.96 20.47
CA LYS A 32 -2.71 -10.73 20.24
C LYS A 32 -2.34 -10.64 18.77
N ASP A 33 -3.13 -11.26 17.90
CA ASP A 33 -2.79 -11.47 16.49
C ASP A 33 -3.59 -10.54 15.57
N LEU A 34 -4.80 -10.14 15.97
CA LEU A 34 -5.72 -9.36 15.15
C LEU A 34 -6.17 -8.07 15.83
N LEU A 35 -6.12 -6.97 15.06
CA LEU A 35 -6.77 -5.73 15.46
C LEU A 35 -8.29 -5.85 15.33
N HIS A 36 -9.01 -5.41 16.37
CA HIS A 36 -10.45 -5.23 16.34
C HIS A 36 -10.88 -4.29 15.21
N CYS A 37 -12.05 -4.56 14.65
CA CYS A 37 -12.66 -3.75 13.60
C CYS A 37 -14.13 -3.48 13.96
N PRO A 38 -14.39 -2.54 14.90
CA PRO A 38 -15.71 -2.37 15.50
C PRO A 38 -16.74 -1.74 14.56
N SER A 39 -16.29 -1.02 13.52
CA SER A 39 -17.17 -0.33 12.58
C SER A 39 -16.49 -0.12 11.23
N LYS A 40 -17.28 0.30 10.22
CA LYS A 40 -16.76 0.73 8.92
C LYS A 40 -15.89 1.99 9.04
N ASP A 41 -16.20 2.87 9.99
CA ASP A 41 -15.42 4.10 10.23
C ASP A 41 -13.98 3.78 10.63
N ALA A 42 -13.73 2.68 11.35
CA ALA A 42 -12.38 2.23 11.66
C ALA A 42 -11.60 1.83 10.39
N ILE A 43 -12.28 1.26 9.40
CA ILE A 43 -11.70 0.90 8.10
C ILE A 43 -11.40 2.16 7.29
N GLU A 44 -12.34 3.12 7.24
CA GLU A 44 -12.15 4.42 6.58
C GLU A 44 -10.95 5.17 7.19
N ALA A 45 -10.86 5.20 8.52
CA ALA A 45 -9.74 5.84 9.22
C ALA A 45 -8.39 5.19 8.88
N HIS A 46 -8.32 3.86 8.88
CA HIS A 46 -7.10 3.12 8.49
C HIS A 46 -6.72 3.37 7.04
N PHE A 47 -7.69 3.30 6.13
CA PHE A 47 -7.51 3.60 4.71
C PHE A 47 -6.94 5.01 4.51
N MET A 48 -7.55 6.02 5.13
CA MET A 48 -7.10 7.41 5.03
C MET A 48 -5.71 7.62 5.68
N SER A 49 -5.39 6.90 6.75
CA SER A 49 -4.05 6.91 7.35
C SER A 49 -2.99 6.40 6.35
N CYS A 50 -3.27 5.29 5.67
CA CYS A 50 -2.37 4.73 4.65
C CYS A 50 -2.20 5.68 3.45
N MET A 51 -3.26 6.35 3.01
CA MET A 51 -3.18 7.36 1.93
C MET A 51 -2.32 8.56 2.33
N LYS A 52 -2.48 9.06 3.56
CA LYS A 52 -1.70 10.20 4.08
C LYS A 52 -0.22 9.85 4.22
N GLU A 53 0.08 8.64 4.70
CA GLU A 53 1.45 8.12 4.78
C GLU A 53 2.09 8.01 3.38
N ALA A 54 1.35 7.47 2.41
CA ALA A 54 1.83 7.38 1.03
C ALA A 54 2.09 8.77 0.41
N ASP A 55 1.20 9.74 0.64
CA ASP A 55 1.40 11.11 0.15
C ASP A 55 2.52 11.86 0.89
N ALA A 56 2.77 11.54 2.15
CA ALA A 56 3.95 12.03 2.88
C ALA A 56 5.25 11.63 2.19
N LEU A 57 5.33 10.38 1.70
CA LEU A 57 6.48 9.88 0.96
C LEU A 57 6.60 10.51 -0.43
N LYS A 58 5.48 10.62 -1.16
CA LYS A 58 5.48 11.13 -2.54
C LYS A 58 5.66 12.64 -2.64
N HIS A 59 4.93 13.40 -1.82
CA HIS A 59 4.74 14.85 -1.96
C HIS A 59 4.86 15.62 -0.64
N LYS A 60 5.42 15.02 0.42
CA LYS A 60 5.45 15.64 1.77
C LYS A 60 4.03 16.01 2.26
N SER A 61 3.04 15.20 1.91
CA SER A 61 1.61 15.40 2.25
C SER A 61 0.95 16.62 1.60
N GLN A 62 1.60 17.30 0.63
CA GLN A 62 1.06 18.52 0.02
C GLN A 62 -0.27 18.26 -0.68
N VAL A 63 -0.30 17.26 -1.58
CA VAL A 63 -1.47 16.99 -2.43
C VAL A 63 -2.68 16.57 -1.58
N ILE A 64 -2.51 15.66 -0.62
CA ILE A 64 -3.64 15.18 0.19
C ILE A 64 -4.15 16.24 1.17
N ASN A 65 -3.29 17.16 1.64
CA ASN A 65 -3.67 18.22 2.56
C ASN A 65 -4.37 19.39 1.84
N GLU A 66 -4.10 19.61 0.56
CA GLU A 66 -4.79 20.58 -0.28
C GLU A 66 -6.19 20.12 -0.73
N MET A 67 -6.46 18.80 -0.68
CA MET A 67 -7.77 18.25 -0.98
C MET A 67 -8.85 18.65 0.04
N GLN A 68 -10.06 18.84 -0.45
CA GLN A 68 -11.21 19.12 0.42
C GLN A 68 -11.68 17.84 1.12
N LYS A 69 -12.35 17.96 2.28
CA LYS A 69 -12.95 16.81 2.99
C LYS A 69 -13.87 15.96 2.11
N LYS A 70 -14.56 16.59 1.15
CA LYS A 70 -15.42 15.88 0.18
C LYS A 70 -14.62 14.97 -0.76
N ASP A 71 -13.40 15.36 -1.10
CA ASP A 71 -12.51 14.59 -1.98
C ASP A 71 -11.99 13.36 -1.23
N HIS A 72 -11.62 13.51 0.05
CA HIS A 72 -11.28 12.38 0.94
C HIS A 72 -12.45 11.39 1.05
N LYS A 73 -13.66 11.90 1.27
CA LYS A 73 -14.87 11.06 1.32
C LYS A 73 -15.15 10.38 -0.03
N GLN A 74 -14.88 11.04 -1.15
CA GLN A 74 -15.05 10.45 -2.47
C GLN A 74 -14.06 9.31 -2.74
N LEU A 75 -12.81 9.40 -2.28
CA LEU A 75 -11.85 8.29 -2.33
C LEU A 75 -12.39 7.08 -1.55
N TRP A 76 -12.83 7.29 -0.31
CA TRP A 76 -13.40 6.22 0.51
C TRP A 76 -14.66 5.60 -0.12
N MET A 77 -15.61 6.44 -0.55
CA MET A 77 -16.84 5.97 -1.18
C MET A 77 -16.59 5.25 -2.51
N GLY A 78 -15.56 5.67 -3.26
CA GLY A 78 -15.13 4.99 -4.48
C GLY A 78 -14.64 3.58 -4.20
N LEU A 79 -13.83 3.40 -3.15
CA LEU A 79 -13.37 2.08 -2.71
C LEU A 79 -14.52 1.23 -2.13
N GLN A 80 -15.30 1.78 -1.20
CA GLN A 80 -16.33 1.06 -0.47
C GLN A 80 -17.44 0.52 -1.38
N ASN A 81 -17.78 1.26 -2.45
CA ASN A 81 -18.88 0.92 -3.35
C ASN A 81 -18.41 0.36 -4.70
N ASP A 82 -17.13 0.00 -4.83
CA ASP A 82 -16.53 -0.54 -6.05
C ASP A 82 -16.77 0.36 -7.28
N ARG A 83 -16.52 1.66 -7.12
CA ARG A 83 -16.72 2.68 -8.16
C ARG A 83 -15.36 3.18 -8.65
N PHE A 84 -14.80 2.46 -9.63
CA PHE A 84 -13.49 2.75 -10.23
C PHE A 84 -13.33 4.23 -10.63
N ASP A 85 -14.23 4.75 -11.47
CA ASP A 85 -14.13 6.14 -11.97
C ASP A 85 -14.26 7.17 -10.84
N GLN A 86 -15.10 6.89 -9.84
CA GLN A 86 -15.28 7.77 -8.69
C GLN A 86 -14.00 7.89 -7.86
N PHE A 87 -13.32 6.76 -7.64
CA PHE A 87 -12.04 6.71 -6.95
C PHE A 87 -10.95 7.43 -7.75
N TRP A 88 -10.79 7.08 -9.03
CA TRP A 88 -9.71 7.61 -9.88
C TRP A 88 -9.88 9.08 -10.24
N ALA A 89 -11.11 9.62 -10.26
CA ALA A 89 -11.34 11.05 -10.43
C ALA A 89 -10.58 11.91 -9.40
N ILE A 90 -10.36 11.39 -8.19
CA ILE A 90 -9.57 12.02 -7.13
C ILE A 90 -8.15 11.44 -7.05
N ASN A 91 -8.01 10.12 -7.08
CA ASN A 91 -6.71 9.45 -6.90
C ASN A 91 -5.67 9.84 -7.96
N ARG A 92 -6.10 10.21 -9.17
CA ARG A 92 -5.19 10.72 -10.22
C ARG A 92 -4.33 11.90 -9.76
N LYS A 93 -4.88 12.81 -8.92
CA LYS A 93 -4.13 13.94 -8.37
C LYS A 93 -2.96 13.48 -7.49
N LEU A 94 -3.16 12.38 -6.75
CA LEU A 94 -2.12 11.78 -5.93
C LEU A 94 -1.08 11.01 -6.75
N MET A 95 -1.30 10.83 -8.06
CA MET A 95 -0.37 10.15 -8.96
C MET A 95 0.37 11.11 -9.89
N GLU A 96 0.03 12.41 -9.84
CA GLU A 96 0.75 13.48 -10.52
C GLU A 96 2.01 13.86 -9.71
N TYR A 97 3.06 14.27 -10.41
CA TYR A 97 4.29 14.83 -9.83
C TYR A 97 4.69 16.09 -10.60
N PRO A 98 5.54 16.97 -10.04
CA PRO A 98 5.93 18.21 -10.69
C PRO A 98 6.57 17.97 -12.08
N ALA A 99 6.34 18.87 -13.03
CA ALA A 99 6.78 18.69 -14.42
C ALA A 99 8.30 18.69 -14.59
N GLU A 100 9.00 19.32 -13.65
CA GLU A 100 10.46 19.36 -13.54
C GLU A 100 11.06 18.07 -12.93
N GLU A 101 10.23 17.21 -12.34
CA GLU A 101 10.64 15.95 -11.76
C GLU A 101 10.24 14.79 -12.68
N ASN A 102 11.03 13.72 -12.68
CA ASN A 102 10.73 12.50 -13.44
C ASN A 102 10.03 11.42 -12.59
N GLY A 103 9.51 11.79 -11.41
CA GLY A 103 8.78 10.88 -10.53
C GLY A 103 8.51 11.45 -9.14
N PHE A 104 7.94 10.63 -8.27
CA PHE A 104 7.71 10.99 -6.86
C PHE A 104 9.01 11.18 -6.07
N ARG A 105 8.94 11.89 -4.94
CA ARG A 105 10.09 12.05 -4.05
C ARG A 105 10.60 10.70 -3.51
N TYR A 106 9.68 9.84 -3.06
CA TYR A 106 9.95 8.45 -2.67
C TYR A 106 8.77 7.56 -3.07
N ILE A 107 9.05 6.28 -3.33
CA ILE A 107 8.02 5.28 -3.63
C ILE A 107 7.39 4.74 -2.33
N PRO A 108 6.06 4.80 -2.17
CA PRO A 108 5.37 4.10 -1.08
C PRO A 108 5.31 2.60 -1.37
N PHE A 109 6.12 1.81 -0.68
CA PHE A 109 6.12 0.35 -0.80
C PHE A 109 6.19 -0.34 0.56
N ARG A 110 5.74 -1.60 0.59
CA ARG A 110 5.94 -2.55 1.70
C ARG A 110 6.22 -3.93 1.11
N ILE A 111 7.34 -4.54 1.49
CA ILE A 111 7.70 -5.91 1.09
C ILE A 111 7.35 -6.86 2.23
N TYR A 112 6.59 -7.90 1.93
CA TYR A 112 6.11 -8.90 2.89
C TYR A 112 6.81 -10.23 2.65
N GLN A 113 7.29 -10.85 3.73
CA GLN A 113 7.93 -12.17 3.70
C GLN A 113 7.43 -12.96 4.91
N THR A 114 6.96 -14.18 4.68
CA THR A 114 6.47 -15.07 5.75
C THR A 114 7.59 -15.62 6.63
N THR A 115 8.83 -15.59 6.13
CA THR A 115 10.02 -16.14 6.80
C THR A 115 10.69 -15.16 7.76
N THR A 116 10.30 -13.88 7.75
CA THR A 116 10.91 -12.85 8.58
C THR A 116 10.06 -12.54 9.80
N GLU A 117 10.70 -12.31 10.96
CA GLU A 117 10.01 -11.87 12.19
C GLU A 117 9.42 -10.45 12.06
N ARG A 118 9.89 -9.65 11.09
CA ARG A 118 9.38 -8.30 10.84
C ARG A 118 8.08 -8.36 10.04
N PRO A 119 7.07 -7.54 10.36
CA PRO A 119 5.80 -7.53 9.61
C PRO A 119 5.95 -7.22 8.12
N PHE A 120 6.84 -6.27 7.79
CA PHE A 120 7.20 -5.90 6.43
C PHE A 120 8.47 -5.05 6.41
N ILE A 121 9.08 -4.91 5.23
CA ILE A 121 10.17 -3.98 4.97
C ILE A 121 9.60 -2.73 4.28
N GLN A 122 9.86 -1.56 4.85
CA GLN A 122 9.55 -0.25 4.29
C GLN A 122 10.74 0.67 4.53
N LYS A 123 11.31 1.24 3.45
CA LYS A 123 12.45 2.17 3.49
C LYS A 123 12.20 3.32 2.52
N LEU A 124 12.99 4.38 2.63
CA LEU A 124 12.98 5.46 1.64
C LEU A 124 13.73 4.98 0.40
N PHE A 125 13.04 4.97 -0.75
CA PHE A 125 13.63 4.61 -2.03
C PHE A 125 13.16 5.61 -3.09
N ARG A 126 14.09 6.19 -3.85
CA ARG A 126 13.78 7.16 -4.91
C ARG A 126 13.48 6.42 -6.20
N PRO A 127 12.48 6.85 -6.99
CA PRO A 127 12.20 6.22 -8.29
C PRO A 127 13.19 6.61 -9.40
N VAL A 128 13.96 7.68 -9.21
CA VAL A 128 14.88 8.21 -10.21
C VAL A 128 16.30 8.24 -9.62
N ALA A 129 17.25 7.70 -10.38
CA ALA A 129 18.68 7.72 -10.08
C ALA A 129 19.28 9.12 -10.27
N ALA A 130 20.51 9.32 -9.80
CA ALA A 130 21.21 10.60 -9.90
C ALA A 130 21.50 11.04 -11.35
N ASP A 131 21.57 10.08 -12.28
CA ASP A 131 21.77 10.32 -13.72
C ASP A 131 20.44 10.53 -14.48
N GLY A 132 19.31 10.50 -13.78
CA GLY A 132 17.98 10.67 -14.36
C GLY A 132 17.30 9.39 -14.85
N GLN A 133 17.96 8.22 -14.77
CA GLN A 133 17.33 6.96 -15.14
C GLN A 133 16.29 6.52 -14.11
N LEU A 134 15.25 5.82 -14.58
CA LEU A 134 14.23 5.25 -13.70
C LEU A 134 14.78 3.98 -13.05
N HIS A 135 14.70 3.90 -11.72
CA HIS A 135 14.97 2.67 -11.01
C HIS A 135 13.91 1.61 -11.34
N THR A 136 14.36 0.38 -11.46
CA THR A 136 13.56 -0.81 -11.69
C THR A 136 13.09 -1.43 -10.37
N LEU A 137 12.19 -2.41 -10.46
CA LEU A 137 11.86 -3.27 -9.33
C LEU A 137 13.09 -4.04 -8.81
N GLY A 138 13.98 -4.45 -9.71
CA GLY A 138 15.23 -5.13 -9.36
C GLY A 138 16.14 -4.24 -8.51
N ASP A 139 16.28 -2.96 -8.88
CA ASP A 139 17.09 -2.00 -8.11
C ASP A 139 16.54 -1.82 -6.69
N LEU A 140 15.21 -1.71 -6.56
CA LEU A 140 14.55 -1.68 -5.25
C LEU A 140 14.89 -2.93 -4.42
N LEU A 141 14.68 -4.12 -4.99
CA LEU A 141 14.91 -5.38 -4.27
C LEU A 141 16.38 -5.55 -3.89
N LYS A 142 17.33 -5.27 -4.80
CA LYS A 142 18.77 -5.32 -4.52
C LYS A 142 19.16 -4.40 -3.35
N GLU A 143 18.55 -3.22 -3.23
CA GLU A 143 18.84 -2.27 -2.14
C GLU A 143 18.17 -2.66 -0.81
N VAL A 144 16.89 -3.01 -0.83
CA VAL A 144 16.10 -3.11 0.41
C VAL A 144 15.83 -4.54 0.88
N CYS A 145 15.89 -5.51 -0.02
CA CYS A 145 15.61 -6.93 0.23
C CYS A 145 16.53 -7.82 -0.64
N PRO A 146 17.85 -7.74 -0.48
CA PRO A 146 18.80 -8.42 -1.37
C PRO A 146 18.65 -9.94 -1.35
N SER A 147 18.11 -10.53 -0.27
CA SER A 147 17.83 -11.97 -0.18
C SER A 147 16.72 -12.45 -1.12
N ALA A 148 15.98 -11.55 -1.76
CA ALA A 148 14.94 -11.88 -2.74
C ALA A 148 15.46 -11.89 -4.19
N VAL A 149 16.73 -11.56 -4.41
CA VAL A 149 17.39 -11.54 -5.72
C VAL A 149 18.55 -12.52 -5.67
N ASP A 150 18.67 -13.39 -6.68
CA ASP A 150 19.82 -14.28 -6.76
C ASP A 150 21.09 -13.44 -7.03
N PRO A 151 22.23 -13.77 -6.42
CA PRO A 151 23.46 -12.99 -6.56
C PRO A 151 24.07 -13.01 -7.98
N GLU A 152 23.50 -13.79 -8.89
CA GLU A 152 23.93 -13.92 -10.29
C GLU A 152 23.11 -13.06 -11.28
N ASP A 153 22.06 -12.35 -10.82
CA ASP A 153 21.19 -11.45 -11.61
C ASP A 153 21.43 -9.94 -11.34
#